data_AF-A0A2E9UPL9-F1
#
_entry.id   AF-A0A2E9UPL9-F1
#
_cell.length_a   1.000
_cell.length_b   1.000
_cell.length_c   1.000
_cell.angle_alpha   90.00
_cell.angle_beta   90.00
_cell.angle_gamma   90.00
#
_symmetry.space_group_name_H-M   'P 1'
#
loop_
_entity.id
_entity.type
_entity.pdbx_description
1 polymer ?
#
loop_
_entity_poly.entity_id
_entity_poly.type
_entity_poly.pdbx_seq_one_letter_code
_entity_poly.pdbx_strand_id
1 'polypeptide(L)'
;MADPRVSMFRDGNWQLAEEPLHTDKPERAGVGLASGFALELLRHAPDKSIGLVPCAVGGTPLSRWVPGMDLYETAVEVSKQALANGTLKGMLWHQGESDANDTELAHSYSTRFQDMVRGFRTEFDADAPVIAGELGTFLANEERPRPYVELINAQLRDLKEALPDYSFAASGGLTDLGDNVHFDAKSLREFGGRYAQKYLQLL
;
A
#
# COMPACT_ATOMS: atom_id res chain seq x y z
N MET A 1 -17.59 -7.69 -1.90
CA MET A 1 -18.52 -8.40 -1.01
C MET A 1 -17.84 -8.49 0.34
N ALA A 2 -18.49 -8.04 1.40
CA ALA A 2 -17.93 -8.11 2.76
C ALA A 2 -17.87 -9.58 3.20
N ASP A 3 -16.75 -10.01 3.78
CA ASP A 3 -16.60 -11.33 4.42
C ASP A 3 -16.50 -11.09 5.93
N PRO A 4 -17.27 -11.80 6.77
CA PRO A 4 -17.31 -11.56 8.22
C PRO A 4 -15.96 -11.76 8.93
N ARG A 5 -14.99 -12.40 8.27
CA ARG A 5 -13.63 -12.60 8.78
C ARG A 5 -12.68 -11.45 8.45
N VAL A 6 -13.10 -10.49 7.62
CA VAL A 6 -12.31 -9.30 7.30
C VAL A 6 -12.86 -8.11 8.08
N SER A 7 -12.03 -7.51 8.91
CA SER A 7 -12.36 -6.30 9.67
C SER A 7 -11.47 -5.13 9.22
N MET A 8 -11.97 -3.91 9.33
CA MET A 8 -11.17 -2.69 9.20
C MET A 8 -11.16 -1.92 10.51
N PHE A 9 -10.02 -1.31 10.84
CA PHE A 9 -9.91 -0.40 11.97
C PHE A 9 -10.22 1.03 11.53
N ARG A 10 -11.21 1.65 12.16
CA ARG A 10 -11.62 3.04 11.85
C ARG A 10 -12.31 3.62 13.09
N ASP A 11 -12.13 4.93 13.29
CA ASP A 11 -12.73 5.67 14.41
C ASP A 11 -12.48 4.99 15.77
N GLY A 12 -11.27 4.45 15.96
CA GLY A 12 -10.83 3.79 17.19
C GLY A 12 -11.38 2.38 17.43
N ASN A 13 -12.08 1.77 16.45
CA ASN A 13 -12.72 0.46 16.64
C ASN A 13 -12.56 -0.47 15.43
N TRP A 14 -12.55 -1.78 15.70
CA TRP A 14 -12.66 -2.81 14.67
C TRP A 14 -14.12 -2.98 14.25
N GLN A 15 -14.38 -2.91 12.94
CA GLN A 15 -15.70 -3.14 12.36
C GLN A 15 -15.58 -4.00 11.09
N LEU A 16 -16.70 -4.53 10.60
CA LEU A 16 -16.73 -5.28 9.34
C LEU A 16 -16.11 -4.44 8.21
N ALA A 17 -15.20 -5.04 7.43
CA ALA A 17 -14.57 -4.34 6.32
C ALA A 17 -15.55 -4.16 5.16
N GLU A 18 -15.82 -2.90 4.83
CA GLU A 18 -16.70 -2.49 3.73
C GLU A 18 -16.02 -1.41 2.90
N GLU A 19 -16.19 -1.48 1.58
CA GLU A 19 -15.68 -0.43 0.71
C GLU A 19 -16.56 0.83 0.83
N PRO A 20 -15.97 2.04 0.80
CA PRO A 20 -14.54 2.29 0.66
C PRO A 20 -13.77 2.10 1.97
N LEU A 21 -12.64 1.37 1.90
CA LEU A 21 -11.73 1.18 3.06
C LEU A 21 -11.02 2.47 3.48
N HIS A 22 -10.71 3.35 2.52
CA HIS A 22 -10.12 4.67 2.77
C HIS A 22 -11.15 5.76 2.52
N THR A 23 -11.22 6.77 3.39
CA THR A 23 -12.21 7.85 3.31
C THR A 23 -11.58 9.24 3.30
N ASP A 24 -10.31 9.33 2.96
CA ASP A 24 -9.53 10.58 2.88
C ASP A 24 -10.09 11.55 1.82
N LYS A 25 -10.70 11.01 0.76
CA LYS A 25 -11.43 11.76 -0.28
C LYS A 25 -12.82 11.14 -0.48
N PRO A 26 -13.81 11.44 0.37
CA PRO A 26 -15.11 10.75 0.37
C PRO A 26 -15.85 10.84 -0.97
N GLU A 27 -15.68 11.93 -1.71
CA GLU A 27 -16.26 12.16 -3.04
C GLU A 27 -15.67 11.26 -4.15
N ARG A 28 -14.53 10.60 -3.89
CA ARG A 28 -13.77 9.80 -4.88
C ARG A 28 -13.36 8.43 -4.38
N ALA A 29 -13.59 8.15 -3.10
CA ALA A 29 -13.22 6.91 -2.46
C ALA A 29 -14.01 5.74 -3.08
N GLY A 30 -13.30 4.66 -3.38
CA GLY A 30 -13.86 3.49 -4.05
C GLY A 30 -13.18 2.21 -3.60
N VAL A 31 -13.22 1.20 -4.47
CA VAL A 31 -12.57 -0.10 -4.23
C VAL A 31 -11.07 0.11 -4.10
N GLY A 32 -10.44 -0.49 -3.09
CA GLY A 32 -8.99 -0.54 -2.92
C GLY A 32 -8.41 -1.94 -3.15
N LEU A 33 -7.07 -2.04 -3.26
CA LEU A 33 -6.40 -3.33 -3.40
C LEU A 33 -6.48 -4.20 -2.12
N ALA A 34 -6.63 -3.58 -0.95
CA ALA A 34 -6.62 -4.28 0.34
C ALA A 34 -7.76 -5.30 0.48
N SER A 35 -8.92 -5.05 -0.14
CA SER A 35 -10.02 -6.02 -0.19
C SER A 35 -9.67 -7.26 -1.00
N GLY A 36 -9.04 -7.09 -2.18
CA GLY A 36 -8.56 -8.21 -2.99
C GLY A 36 -7.49 -9.02 -2.26
N PHE A 37 -6.58 -8.32 -1.56
CA PHE A 37 -5.55 -8.92 -0.73
C PHE A 37 -6.15 -9.79 0.39
N ALA A 38 -7.06 -9.23 1.19
CA ALA A 38 -7.65 -9.95 2.33
C ALA A 38 -8.43 -11.18 1.87
N LEU A 39 -9.24 -11.06 0.81
CA LEU A 39 -10.01 -12.17 0.27
C LEU A 39 -9.11 -13.28 -0.29
N GLU A 40 -8.01 -12.93 -0.97
CA GLU A 40 -7.06 -13.93 -1.44
C GLU A 40 -6.38 -14.65 -0.26
N LEU A 41 -5.94 -13.93 0.78
CA LEU A 41 -5.35 -14.56 1.97
C LEU A 41 -6.31 -15.54 2.66
N LEU A 42 -7.59 -15.21 2.78
CA LEU A 42 -8.59 -16.10 3.37
C LEU A 42 -8.76 -17.42 2.60
N ARG A 43 -8.37 -17.50 1.33
CA ARG A 43 -8.38 -18.76 0.57
C ARG A 43 -7.26 -19.70 0.98
N HIS A 44 -6.14 -19.16 1.45
CA HIS A 44 -4.98 -19.91 1.91
C HIS A 44 -4.98 -20.12 3.43
N ALA A 45 -5.74 -19.30 4.17
CA ALA A 45 -5.86 -19.37 5.63
C ALA A 45 -7.34 -19.24 6.06
N PRO A 46 -8.20 -20.23 5.75
CA PRO A 46 -9.65 -20.13 5.96
C PRO A 46 -10.07 -19.99 7.42
N ASP A 47 -9.23 -20.46 8.35
CA ASP A 47 -9.47 -20.43 9.80
C ASP A 47 -8.97 -19.14 10.47
N LYS A 48 -8.48 -18.16 9.69
CA LYS A 48 -7.97 -16.89 10.20
C LYS A 48 -8.94 -15.75 9.93
N SER A 49 -8.83 -14.71 10.76
CA SER A 49 -9.43 -13.40 10.51
C SER A 49 -8.35 -12.43 10.07
N ILE A 50 -8.71 -11.51 9.18
CA ILE A 50 -7.80 -10.48 8.63
C ILE A 50 -8.27 -9.11 9.11
N GLY A 51 -7.37 -8.37 9.76
CA GLY A 51 -7.58 -6.98 10.14
C GLY A 51 -6.86 -6.03 9.17
N LEU A 52 -7.58 -5.07 8.60
CA LEU A 52 -7.05 -4.02 7.74
C LEU A 52 -6.97 -2.70 8.51
N VAL A 53 -5.84 -2.00 8.42
CA VAL A 53 -5.65 -0.67 9.02
C VAL A 53 -5.45 0.33 7.88
N PRO A 54 -6.52 0.97 7.39
CA PRO A 54 -6.46 1.90 6.27
C PRO A 54 -5.86 3.24 6.73
N CYS A 55 -4.69 3.58 6.20
CA CYS A 55 -4.00 4.84 6.52
C CYS A 55 -3.75 5.72 5.30
N ALA A 56 -3.93 5.23 4.07
CA ALA A 56 -3.52 5.94 2.85
C ALA A 56 -4.25 7.29 2.66
N VAL A 57 -3.52 8.25 2.08
CA VAL A 57 -4.03 9.59 1.74
C VAL A 57 -3.61 9.95 0.32
N GLY A 58 -4.59 10.22 -0.55
CA GLY A 58 -4.40 10.46 -1.97
C GLY A 58 -3.62 11.74 -2.29
N GLY A 59 -2.76 11.65 -3.30
CA GLY A 59 -1.98 12.78 -3.84
C GLY A 59 -0.78 13.19 -2.98
N THR A 60 -0.39 12.38 -2.00
CA THR A 60 0.68 12.73 -1.06
C THR A 60 2.04 12.24 -1.55
N PRO A 61 3.11 13.07 -1.45
CA PRO A 61 4.47 12.63 -1.74
C PRO A 61 5.04 11.82 -0.57
N LEU A 62 6.04 10.97 -0.84
CA LEU A 62 6.71 10.15 0.18
C LEU A 62 7.37 11.01 1.29
N SER A 63 7.66 12.28 1.04
CA SER A 63 8.20 13.20 2.07
C SER A 63 7.24 13.45 3.24
N ARG A 64 5.96 13.12 3.11
CA ARG A 64 4.97 13.18 4.21
C ARG A 64 4.90 11.89 5.03
N TRP A 65 5.56 10.84 4.55
CA TRP A 65 5.48 9.47 5.06
C TRP A 65 6.79 8.98 5.69
N VAL A 66 7.72 9.88 6.02
CA VAL A 66 8.95 9.54 6.74
C VAL A 66 8.81 9.87 8.24
N PRO A 67 9.63 9.29 9.13
CA PRO A 67 9.57 9.55 10.56
C PRO A 67 9.55 11.05 10.92
N GLY A 68 8.70 11.44 11.86
CA GLY A 68 8.46 12.81 12.28
C GLY A 68 7.48 13.60 11.40
N MET A 69 7.05 13.05 10.26
CA MET A 69 6.11 13.72 9.35
C MET A 69 4.67 13.30 9.65
N ASP A 70 3.75 14.23 9.44
CA ASP A 70 2.38 14.12 9.92
C ASP A 70 1.62 12.85 9.48
N LEU A 71 1.71 12.41 8.22
CA LEU A 71 1.00 11.21 7.75
C LEU A 71 1.65 9.93 8.28
N TYR A 72 2.98 9.93 8.41
CA TYR A 72 3.68 8.84 9.07
C TYR A 72 3.25 8.72 10.54
N GLU A 73 3.29 9.81 11.30
CA GLU A 73 2.90 9.83 12.71
C GLU A 73 1.44 9.43 12.89
N THR A 74 0.54 9.91 12.03
CA THR A 74 -0.87 9.51 12.03
C THR A 74 -1.03 8.01 11.77
N ALA A 75 -0.32 7.46 10.77
CA ALA A 75 -0.39 6.03 10.45
C ALA A 75 0.17 5.16 11.59
N VAL A 76 1.24 5.60 12.25
CA VAL A 76 1.80 4.94 13.43
C VAL A 76 0.81 4.97 14.59
N GLU A 77 0.20 6.13 14.87
CA GLU A 77 -0.77 6.27 15.95
C GLU A 77 -1.98 5.35 15.74
N VAL A 78 -2.60 5.39 14.55
CA VAL A 78 -3.75 4.54 14.20
C VAL A 78 -3.37 3.06 14.28
N SER A 79 -2.18 2.69 13.81
CA SER A 79 -1.69 1.31 13.89
C SER A 79 -1.46 0.88 15.34
N LYS A 80 -0.88 1.73 16.21
CA LYS A 80 -0.73 1.44 17.64
C LYS A 80 -2.09 1.20 18.32
N GLN A 81 -3.11 2.00 17.99
CA GLN A 81 -4.47 1.79 18.50
C GLN A 81 -5.07 0.45 18.03
N ALA A 82 -4.94 0.13 16.74
CA ALA A 82 -5.44 -1.13 16.18
C ALA A 82 -4.75 -2.36 16.80
N LEU A 83 -3.45 -2.24 17.07
CA LEU A 83 -2.60 -3.31 17.61
C LEU A 83 -2.72 -3.51 19.11
N ALA A 84 -3.43 -2.64 19.84
CA ALA A 84 -3.73 -2.86 21.26
C ALA A 84 -4.42 -4.22 21.51
N ASN A 85 -5.15 -4.74 20.50
CA ASN A 85 -5.78 -6.05 20.52
C ASN A 85 -5.44 -6.88 19.26
N GLY A 86 -4.25 -6.69 18.68
CA GLY A 86 -3.86 -7.32 17.43
C GLY A 86 -2.36 -7.62 17.33
N THR A 87 -1.94 -8.20 16.22
CA THR A 87 -0.52 -8.40 15.91
C THR A 87 -0.26 -7.90 14.51
N LEU A 88 0.78 -7.07 14.35
CA LEU A 88 1.17 -6.57 13.05
C LEU A 88 1.68 -7.73 12.20
N LYS A 89 1.06 -7.94 11.04
CA LYS A 89 1.40 -9.04 10.14
C LYS A 89 2.10 -8.62 8.87
N GLY A 90 2.06 -7.34 8.52
CA GLY A 90 2.72 -6.79 7.34
C GLY A 90 2.23 -5.38 7.01
N MET A 91 2.89 -4.75 6.04
CA MET A 91 2.51 -3.46 5.48
C MET A 91 2.30 -3.60 3.97
N LEU A 92 1.17 -3.06 3.49
CA LEU A 92 0.91 -2.91 2.06
C LEU A 92 1.19 -1.46 1.69
N TRP A 93 2.15 -1.25 0.80
CA TRP A 93 2.53 0.08 0.32
C TRP A 93 2.20 0.25 -1.16
N HIS A 94 1.56 1.36 -1.52
CA HIS A 94 1.35 1.73 -2.91
C HIS A 94 1.33 3.25 -3.03
N GLN A 95 2.43 3.82 -3.51
CA GLN A 95 2.62 5.25 -3.66
C GLN A 95 3.81 5.48 -4.58
N GLY A 96 3.81 6.60 -5.30
CA GLY A 96 4.98 7.13 -5.99
C GLY A 96 4.62 8.09 -7.13
N GLU A 97 3.35 8.15 -7.51
CA GLU A 97 2.82 8.97 -8.59
C GLU A 97 3.04 10.47 -8.36
N SER A 98 3.02 10.93 -7.11
CA SER A 98 3.32 12.32 -6.77
C SER A 98 4.81 12.63 -6.97
N ASP A 99 5.69 11.78 -6.43
CA ASP A 99 7.15 11.92 -6.53
C ASP A 99 7.65 11.75 -7.98
N ALA A 100 6.92 11.00 -8.82
CA ALA A 100 7.26 10.78 -10.23
C ALA A 100 7.18 12.06 -11.11
N ASN A 101 6.67 13.18 -10.58
CA ASN A 101 6.64 14.48 -11.26
C ASN A 101 7.87 15.35 -10.98
N ASP A 102 8.71 14.97 -10.01
CA ASP A 102 9.82 15.79 -9.54
C ASP A 102 11.12 15.00 -9.60
N THR A 103 12.14 15.62 -10.19
CA THR A 103 13.45 14.98 -10.40
C THR A 103 14.11 14.59 -9.08
N GLU A 104 14.16 15.49 -8.12
CA GLU A 104 14.87 15.24 -6.86
C GLU A 104 14.13 14.22 -6.00
N LEU A 105 12.79 14.31 -5.95
CA LEU A 105 11.97 13.34 -5.25
C LEU A 105 12.09 11.95 -5.87
N ALA A 106 12.04 11.84 -7.20
CA ALA A 106 12.16 10.55 -7.87
C ALA A 106 13.54 9.92 -7.65
N HIS A 107 14.63 10.68 -7.75
CA HIS A 107 15.99 10.14 -7.58
C HIS A 107 16.31 9.76 -6.12
N SER A 108 15.65 10.39 -5.15
CA SER A 108 15.80 10.08 -3.72
C SER A 108 14.79 9.05 -3.19
N TYR A 109 13.91 8.53 -4.05
CA TYR A 109 12.75 7.74 -3.62
C TYR A 109 13.14 6.49 -2.83
N SER A 110 14.05 5.67 -3.37
CA SER A 110 14.51 4.42 -2.74
C SER A 110 15.06 4.66 -1.33
N THR A 111 15.93 5.67 -1.16
CA THR A 111 16.52 5.99 0.14
C THR A 111 15.45 6.40 1.15
N ARG A 112 14.55 7.33 0.78
CA ARG A 112 13.47 7.77 1.66
C ARG A 112 12.50 6.64 2.00
N PHE A 113 12.24 5.74 1.05
CA PHE A 113 11.36 4.60 1.27
C PHE A 113 12.00 3.60 2.25
N GLN A 114 13.29 3.33 2.13
CA GLN A 114 14.01 2.51 3.10
C GLN A 114 13.96 3.12 4.51
N ASP A 115 14.13 4.44 4.62
CA ASP A 115 14.07 5.12 5.92
C ASP A 115 12.66 5.06 6.52
N MET A 116 11.61 5.21 5.70
CA MET A 116 10.23 4.99 6.12
C MET A 116 10.02 3.57 6.65
N VAL A 117 10.45 2.54 5.91
CA VAL A 117 10.29 1.14 6.31
C VAL A 117 11.05 0.83 7.60
N ARG A 118 12.30 1.30 7.72
CA ARG A 118 13.11 1.12 8.95
C ARG A 118 12.49 1.82 10.15
N GLY A 119 12.01 3.05 9.96
CA GLY A 119 11.27 3.77 10.98
C GLY A 119 10.06 2.98 11.44
N PHE A 120 9.25 2.50 10.50
CA PHE A 120 8.03 1.75 10.81
C PHE A 120 8.35 0.46 11.59
N ARG A 121 9.36 -0.31 11.17
CA ARG A 121 9.80 -1.51 11.90
C ARG A 121 10.29 -1.18 13.32
N THR A 122 10.95 -0.04 13.49
CA THR A 122 11.42 0.45 14.80
C THR A 122 10.25 0.80 15.71
N GLU A 123 9.21 1.48 15.19
CA GLU A 123 8.02 1.87 15.96
C GLU A 123 7.23 0.68 16.51
N PHE A 124 7.25 -0.45 15.80
CA PHE A 124 6.49 -1.65 16.15
C PHE A 124 7.34 -2.80 16.68
N ASP A 125 8.66 -2.63 16.80
CA ASP A 125 9.62 -3.68 17.16
C ASP A 125 9.35 -4.99 16.41
N ALA A 126 9.14 -4.88 15.09
CA ALA A 126 8.65 -5.97 14.27
C ALA A 126 9.28 -5.95 12.87
N ASP A 127 9.87 -7.07 12.48
CA ASP A 127 10.31 -7.35 11.09
C ASP A 127 9.12 -7.79 10.23
N ALA A 128 8.05 -6.99 10.22
CA ALA A 128 6.86 -7.30 9.47
C ALA A 128 7.16 -7.27 7.95
N PRO A 129 6.65 -8.24 7.16
CA PRO A 129 6.76 -8.21 5.71
C PRO A 129 6.20 -6.92 5.10
N VAL A 130 6.94 -6.32 4.17
CA VAL A 130 6.52 -5.12 3.42
C VAL A 130 6.36 -5.47 1.95
N ILE A 131 5.16 -5.24 1.42
CA ILE A 131 4.88 -5.47 0.01
C ILE A 131 4.60 -4.11 -0.62
N ALA A 132 5.42 -3.71 -1.59
CA ALA A 132 5.17 -2.54 -2.41
C ALA A 132 4.72 -2.94 -3.82
N GLY A 133 3.90 -2.10 -4.45
CA GLY A 133 3.36 -2.35 -5.78
C GLY A 133 3.97 -1.45 -6.83
N GLU A 134 4.17 -2.01 -8.01
CA GLU A 134 4.50 -1.28 -9.23
C GLU A 134 3.43 -0.23 -9.54
N LEU A 135 3.87 1.00 -9.81
CA LEU A 135 3.00 2.07 -10.32
C LEU A 135 2.43 1.67 -11.68
N GLY A 136 1.24 2.17 -12.01
CA GLY A 136 0.56 1.79 -13.26
C GLY A 136 1.36 2.16 -14.50
N THR A 137 1.53 1.21 -15.43
CA THR A 137 2.26 1.45 -16.69
C THR A 137 1.57 2.50 -17.56
N PHE A 138 0.25 2.69 -17.38
CA PHE A 138 -0.51 3.76 -18.02
C PHE A 138 -0.04 5.17 -17.61
N LEU A 139 0.75 5.35 -16.55
CA LEU A 139 1.29 6.66 -16.13
C LEU A 139 2.38 7.20 -17.06
N ALA A 140 2.96 6.35 -17.92
CA ALA A 140 3.94 6.71 -18.93
C ALA A 140 3.31 7.29 -20.23
N ASN A 141 2.04 7.75 -20.15
CA ASN A 141 1.31 8.34 -21.28
C ASN A 141 1.70 9.80 -21.55
N GLU A 142 1.33 10.31 -22.74
CA GLU A 142 1.61 11.69 -23.15
C GLU A 142 0.59 12.73 -22.64
N GLU A 143 -0.63 12.32 -22.29
CA GLU A 143 -1.71 13.24 -21.87
C GLU A 143 -1.46 13.83 -20.47
N ARG A 144 -0.93 13.02 -19.57
CA ARG A 144 -0.64 13.38 -18.17
C ARG A 144 0.62 12.66 -17.67
N PRO A 145 1.79 12.96 -18.27
CA PRO A 145 3.00 12.19 -18.06
C PRO A 145 3.46 12.20 -16.60
N ARG A 146 4.02 11.07 -16.17
CA ARG A 146 4.86 10.94 -14.97
C ARG A 146 6.29 10.61 -15.42
N PRO A 147 7.13 11.62 -15.70
CA PRO A 147 8.41 11.41 -16.37
C PRO A 147 9.35 10.45 -15.65
N TYR A 148 9.19 10.29 -14.33
CA TYR A 148 10.04 9.42 -13.52
C TYR A 148 9.34 8.16 -13.01
N VAL A 149 8.18 7.76 -13.57
CA VAL A 149 7.45 6.56 -13.12
C VAL A 149 8.31 5.29 -13.28
N GLU A 150 8.99 5.13 -14.41
CA GLU A 150 9.86 3.98 -14.66
C GLU A 150 11.07 3.95 -13.71
N LEU A 151 11.61 5.12 -13.38
CA LEU A 151 12.70 5.25 -12.41
C LEU A 151 12.24 4.83 -11.00
N ILE A 152 11.04 5.21 -10.58
CA ILE A 152 10.49 4.78 -9.28
C ILE A 152 10.16 3.28 -9.29
N ASN A 153 9.58 2.76 -10.37
CA ASN A 153 9.30 1.33 -10.52
C ASN A 153 10.58 0.47 -10.47
N ALA A 154 11.66 0.92 -11.12
CA ALA A 154 12.97 0.28 -11.05
C ALA A 154 13.49 0.28 -9.60
N GLN A 155 13.49 1.44 -8.94
CA GLN A 155 13.90 1.54 -7.54
C GLN A 155 13.10 0.62 -6.61
N LEU A 156 11.77 0.60 -6.73
CA LEU A 156 10.91 -0.28 -5.94
C LEU A 156 11.22 -1.76 -6.17
N ARG A 157 11.52 -2.16 -7.41
CA ARG A 157 11.88 -3.54 -7.75
C ARG A 157 13.20 -3.97 -7.12
N ASP A 158 14.19 -3.08 -7.08
CA ASP A 158 15.55 -3.37 -6.66
C ASP A 158 15.71 -3.35 -5.13
N LEU A 159 14.74 -2.79 -4.39
CA LEU A 159 14.74 -2.73 -2.92
C LEU A 159 14.80 -4.09 -2.22
N LYS A 160 14.44 -5.18 -2.89
CA LYS A 160 14.59 -6.55 -2.34
C LYS A 160 16.03 -6.88 -1.91
N GLU A 161 17.01 -6.19 -2.48
CA GLU A 161 18.43 -6.36 -2.14
C GLU A 161 18.84 -5.56 -0.90
N ALA A 162 18.08 -4.52 -0.56
CA ALA A 162 18.39 -3.57 0.52
C ALA A 162 17.48 -3.71 1.75
N LEU A 163 16.30 -4.32 1.61
CA LEU A 163 15.33 -4.50 2.68
C LEU A 163 15.02 -5.99 2.89
N PRO A 164 15.30 -6.57 4.08
CA PRO A 164 14.81 -7.90 4.41
C PRO A 164 13.29 -7.91 4.48
N ASP A 165 12.67 -9.07 4.28
CA ASP A 165 11.21 -9.28 4.33
C ASP A 165 10.43 -8.26 3.49
N TYR A 166 10.97 -7.96 2.30
CA TYR A 166 10.37 -7.06 1.33
C TYR A 166 10.05 -7.81 0.04
N SER A 167 8.92 -7.46 -0.58
CA SER A 167 8.57 -7.96 -1.90
C SER A 167 7.89 -6.90 -2.76
N PHE A 168 7.96 -7.11 -4.06
CA PHE A 168 7.45 -6.21 -5.09
C PHE A 168 6.35 -6.90 -5.89
N ALA A 169 5.16 -6.30 -5.93
CA ALA A 169 4.01 -6.78 -6.70
C ALA A 169 3.91 -6.03 -8.04
N ALA A 170 3.95 -6.77 -9.16
CA ALA A 170 3.89 -6.19 -10.49
C ALA A 170 2.46 -5.78 -10.89
N SER A 171 2.34 -4.66 -11.61
CA SER A 171 1.09 -4.08 -12.13
C SER A 171 0.89 -4.33 -13.63
N GLY A 172 1.81 -5.05 -14.28
CA GLY A 172 1.70 -5.39 -15.70
C GLY A 172 0.34 -5.99 -16.07
N GLY A 173 -0.29 -5.45 -17.11
CA GLY A 173 -1.61 -5.86 -17.62
C GLY A 173 -2.81 -5.29 -16.84
N LEU A 174 -2.58 -4.53 -15.78
CA LEU A 174 -3.62 -3.78 -15.08
C LEU A 174 -3.91 -2.45 -15.79
N THR A 175 -5.17 -2.02 -15.73
CA THR A 175 -5.72 -0.86 -16.44
C THR A 175 -6.23 0.22 -15.49
N ASP A 176 -6.30 1.46 -15.98
CA ASP A 176 -6.84 2.60 -15.26
C ASP A 176 -8.34 2.79 -15.50
N LEU A 177 -8.94 3.72 -14.76
CA LEU A 177 -10.35 4.11 -14.89
C LEU A 177 -10.65 4.99 -16.13
N GLY A 178 -9.65 5.24 -16.98
CA GLY A 178 -9.72 6.17 -18.11
C GLY A 178 -9.31 7.60 -17.74
N ASP A 179 -8.72 7.80 -16.56
CA ASP A 179 -8.20 9.09 -16.10
C ASP A 179 -6.67 9.17 -16.12
N ASN A 180 -6.02 8.12 -16.65
CA ASN A 180 -4.58 7.97 -16.79
C ASN A 180 -3.81 8.02 -15.47
N VAL A 181 -4.46 7.79 -14.32
CA VAL A 181 -3.81 7.86 -13.00
C VAL A 181 -4.24 6.75 -12.05
N HIS A 182 -5.53 6.42 -11.97
CA HIS A 182 -6.03 5.49 -10.96
C HIS A 182 -6.42 4.16 -11.60
N PHE A 183 -5.92 3.06 -11.03
CA PHE A 183 -6.35 1.71 -11.42
C PHE A 183 -7.86 1.53 -11.32
N ASP A 184 -8.43 0.76 -12.25
CA ASP A 184 -9.84 0.39 -12.19
C ASP A 184 -10.15 -0.65 -11.09
N ALA A 185 -11.42 -0.82 -10.77
CA ALA A 185 -11.86 -1.72 -9.71
C ALA A 185 -11.56 -3.21 -10.00
N LYS A 186 -11.52 -3.64 -11.27
CA LYS A 186 -11.14 -5.02 -11.64
C LYS A 186 -9.64 -5.19 -11.42
N SER A 187 -8.86 -4.23 -11.87
CA SER A 187 -7.42 -4.16 -11.75
C SER A 187 -6.98 -4.13 -10.29
N LEU A 188 -7.62 -3.34 -9.42
CA LEU A 188 -7.30 -3.29 -7.98
C LEU A 188 -7.59 -4.61 -7.26
N ARG A 189 -8.66 -5.33 -7.64
CA ARG A 189 -8.94 -6.66 -7.06
C ARG A 189 -7.87 -7.67 -7.45
N GLU A 190 -7.49 -7.68 -8.73
CA GLU A 190 -6.39 -8.53 -9.21
C GLU A 190 -5.07 -8.15 -8.54
N PHE A 191 -4.79 -6.85 -8.42
CA PHE A 191 -3.58 -6.36 -7.80
C PHE A 191 -3.49 -6.78 -6.33
N GLY A 192 -4.59 -6.68 -5.58
CA GLY A 192 -4.69 -7.19 -4.22
C GLY A 192 -4.31 -8.67 -4.12
N GLY A 193 -4.79 -9.50 -5.04
CA GLY A 193 -4.39 -10.91 -5.14
C GLY A 193 -2.89 -11.10 -5.40
N ARG A 194 -2.29 -10.27 -6.27
CA ARG A 194 -0.84 -10.28 -6.51
C ARG A 194 -0.05 -9.87 -5.26
N TYR A 195 -0.51 -8.88 -4.50
CA TYR A 195 0.07 -8.53 -3.20
C TYR A 195 -0.01 -9.70 -2.22
N ALA A 196 -1.14 -10.41 -2.17
CA ALA A 196 -1.32 -11.55 -1.27
C ALA A 196 -0.36 -12.70 -1.62
N GLN A 197 -0.17 -12.98 -2.91
CA GLN A 197 0.82 -13.97 -3.36
C GLN A 197 2.25 -13.58 -2.95
N LYS A 198 2.62 -12.29 -3.05
CA LYS A 198 3.93 -11.80 -2.60
C LYS A 198 4.10 -11.89 -1.10
N TYR A 199 3.06 -11.59 -0.34
CA TYR A 199 3.05 -11.77 1.11
C TYR A 199 3.25 -13.24 1.51
N LEU A 200 2.50 -14.16 0.90
CA LEU A 200 2.62 -15.60 1.16
C LEU A 200 3.99 -16.19 0.80
N GLN A 201 4.72 -15.58 -0.15
CA GLN A 201 6.09 -15.97 -0.50
C GLN A 201 7.14 -15.55 0.55
N LEU A 202 6.80 -14.63 1.45
CA LEU A 202 7.67 -14.16 2.54
C LEU A 202 7.41 -14.89 3.86
N LEU A 203 6.39 -15.75 3.94
CA LEU A 203 6.09 -16.57 5.11
C LEU A 203 6.76 -17.95 5.02
#